data_AF-A0A3R7Q4B5-F1
#
_entry.id   AF-A0A3R7Q4B5-F1
#
_cell.length_a   1.000
_cell.length_b   1.000
_cell.length_c   1.000
_cell.angle_alpha   90.00
_cell.angle_beta   90.00
_cell.angle_gamma   90.00
#
_symmetry.space_group_name_H-M   'P 1'
#
loop_
_entity.id
_entity.type
_entity.pdbx_description
1 polymer ?
#
loop_
_entity_poly.entity_id
_entity_poly.type
_entity_poly.pdbx_seq_one_letter_code
_entity_poly.pdbx_strand_id
1 'polypeptide(L)'
;MYAHREQRRAEAFRRGGRLEEAAECHSRAAELLLAALTLTPTPLARQSITLQHSYHLRQQELLKFRSKQLEKYVKAMENQRVKMGTASGSSGGGVGPGGRELTPPGPYTAKRPQAITQEVSKYAEKFDSLLSLLILEDEEELDTKEEAEGDKSTPTEEAETKAGAKENSKISGELAGKAKMPANEKAEEAGSSIGEVQSQKKKKNILVIVEELRTLRDHQADLISQLMTELSHMERENCQLKSQVRELQNKCEQYEGERRRMRALADSSCSPFVFSPLSEISPDPPSVDLAPLEMPPLDFMENFEKDS
;
A
#
# COMPACT_ATOMS: atom_id res chain seq x y z
N MET A 1 -22.29 9.87 14.97
CA MET A 1 -22.82 10.09 13.60
C MET A 1 -22.08 11.18 12.82
N TYR A 2 -21.87 12.39 13.39
CA TYR A 2 -21.19 13.49 12.67
C TYR A 2 -19.75 13.18 12.25
N ALA A 3 -18.94 12.53 13.10
CA ALA A 3 -17.55 12.16 12.75
C ALA A 3 -17.46 11.27 11.50
N HIS A 4 -18.30 10.23 11.39
CA HIS A 4 -18.35 9.37 10.19
C HIS A 4 -18.80 10.11 8.92
N ARG A 5 -19.63 11.15 9.05
CA ARG A 5 -19.99 12.00 7.90
C ARG A 5 -18.77 12.77 7.39
N GLU A 6 -17.99 13.34 8.31
CA GLU A 6 -16.73 14.02 7.97
C GLU A 6 -15.70 13.04 7.39
N GLN A 7 -15.64 11.80 7.87
CA GLN A 7 -14.79 10.75 7.27
C GLN A 7 -15.13 10.49 5.80
N ARG A 8 -16.41 10.23 5.48
CA ARG A 8 -16.84 10.04 4.08
C ARG A 8 -16.54 11.25 3.20
N ARG A 9 -16.67 12.45 3.77
CA ARG A 9 -16.33 13.69 3.09
C ARG A 9 -14.83 13.81 2.82
N ALA A 10 -13.99 13.44 3.79
CA ALA A 10 -12.54 13.39 3.63
C ALA A 10 -12.13 12.44 2.50
N GLU A 11 -12.76 11.26 2.43
CA GLU A 11 -12.51 10.28 1.36
C GLU A 11 -12.87 10.83 -0.03
N ALA A 12 -13.97 11.57 -0.15
CA ALA A 12 -14.36 12.22 -1.39
C ALA A 12 -13.32 13.27 -1.83
N PHE A 13 -12.85 14.12 -0.91
CA PHE A 13 -11.79 15.09 -1.20
C PHE A 13 -10.46 14.41 -1.58
N ARG A 14 -10.09 13.34 -0.86
CA ARG A 14 -8.90 12.55 -1.16
C ARG A 14 -8.93 11.97 -2.57
N ARG A 15 -10.08 11.43 -3.01
CA ARG A 15 -10.27 10.94 -4.40
C ARG A 15 -10.16 12.07 -5.43
N GLY A 16 -10.56 13.29 -5.07
CA GLY A 16 -10.42 14.49 -5.91
C GLY A 16 -9.05 15.16 -5.87
N GLY A 17 -8.05 14.58 -5.18
CA GLY A 17 -6.71 15.18 -5.04
C GLY A 17 -6.64 16.40 -4.12
N ARG A 18 -7.75 16.74 -3.45
CA ARG A 18 -7.89 17.88 -2.52
C ARG A 18 -7.44 17.49 -1.12
N LEU A 19 -6.11 17.38 -0.94
CA LEU A 19 -5.51 16.80 0.26
C LEU A 19 -5.65 17.68 1.50
N GLU A 20 -5.64 19.00 1.35
CA GLU A 20 -5.77 19.94 2.47
C GLU A 20 -7.18 19.92 3.05
N GLU A 21 -8.20 19.95 2.20
CA GLU A 21 -9.60 19.89 2.64
C GLU A 21 -9.95 18.52 3.22
N ALA A 22 -9.32 17.44 2.73
CA ALA A 22 -9.41 16.13 3.35
C ALA A 22 -8.81 16.14 4.77
N ALA A 23 -7.63 16.77 4.96
CA ALA A 23 -7.01 16.89 6.27
C ALA A 23 -7.86 17.71 7.26
N GLU A 24 -8.52 18.78 6.80
CA GLU A 24 -9.47 19.56 7.62
C GLU A 24 -10.70 18.74 8.03
N CYS A 25 -11.20 17.85 7.17
CA CYS A 25 -12.30 16.95 7.52
C CYS A 25 -11.87 15.96 8.62
N HIS A 26 -10.66 15.40 8.55
CA HIS A 26 -10.12 14.57 9.63
C HIS A 26 -9.92 15.35 10.94
N SER A 27 -9.47 16.61 10.87
CA SER A 27 -9.38 17.51 12.04
C SER A 27 -10.73 17.69 12.73
N ARG A 28 -11.78 18.02 11.96
CA ARG A 28 -13.14 18.19 12.48
C ARG A 28 -13.71 16.88 13.05
N ALA A 29 -13.42 15.76 12.41
CA ALA A 29 -13.83 14.45 12.94
C ALA A 29 -13.18 14.17 14.30
N ALA A 30 -11.88 14.48 14.46
CA ALA A 30 -11.18 14.36 15.74
C ALA A 30 -11.81 15.27 16.82
N GLU A 31 -12.09 16.53 16.52
CA GLU A 31 -12.76 17.46 17.46
C GLU A 31 -14.13 16.94 17.92
N LEU A 32 -14.92 16.39 16.99
CA LEU A 32 -16.23 15.80 17.30
C LEU A 32 -16.10 14.54 18.19
N LEU A 33 -15.07 13.73 17.97
CA LEU A 33 -14.78 12.55 18.81
C LEU A 33 -14.31 12.97 20.20
N LEU A 34 -13.51 14.03 20.32
CA LEU A 34 -13.10 14.60 21.59
C LEU A 34 -14.32 15.10 22.39
N ALA A 35 -15.26 15.77 21.74
CA ALA A 35 -16.53 16.16 22.36
C ALA A 35 -17.40 14.95 22.75
N ALA A 36 -17.34 13.86 22.00
CA ALA A 36 -18.03 12.62 22.37
C ALA A 36 -17.40 11.94 23.60
N LEU A 37 -16.08 12.03 23.78
CA LEU A 37 -15.39 11.48 24.94
C LEU A 37 -15.86 12.11 26.26
N THR A 38 -16.15 13.42 26.28
CA THR A 38 -16.60 14.10 27.50
C THR A 38 -18.01 13.70 27.92
N LEU A 39 -18.84 13.27 26.97
CA LEU A 39 -20.23 12.87 27.19
C LEU A 39 -20.39 11.37 27.45
N THR A 40 -19.37 10.56 27.20
CA THR A 40 -19.47 9.10 27.26
C THR A 40 -19.06 8.59 28.65
N PRO A 41 -19.99 7.99 29.43
CA PRO A 41 -19.68 7.49 30.77
C PRO A 41 -19.02 6.10 30.76
N THR A 42 -19.29 5.30 29.72
CA THR A 42 -18.85 3.90 29.68
C THR A 42 -17.37 3.79 29.29
N PRO A 43 -16.52 3.12 30.09
CA PRO A 43 -15.07 3.08 29.86
C PRO A 43 -14.71 2.39 28.54
N LEU A 44 -15.38 1.29 28.19
CA LEU A 44 -15.18 0.59 26.92
C LEU A 44 -15.48 1.47 25.70
N ALA A 45 -16.56 2.24 25.75
CA ALA A 45 -16.91 3.17 24.68
C ALA A 45 -15.90 4.32 24.59
N ARG A 46 -15.37 4.82 25.71
CA ARG A 46 -14.30 5.82 25.71
C ARG A 46 -13.04 5.30 25.04
N GLN A 47 -12.59 4.09 25.36
CA GLN A 47 -11.42 3.48 24.69
C GLN A 47 -11.62 3.40 23.18
N SER A 48 -12.79 2.93 22.74
CA SER A 48 -13.12 2.86 21.30
C SER A 48 -13.08 4.24 20.63
N ILE A 49 -13.67 5.27 21.26
CA ILE A 49 -13.66 6.64 20.73
C ILE A 49 -12.24 7.22 20.72
N THR A 50 -11.41 6.93 21.73
CA THR A 50 -10.01 7.35 21.80
C THR A 50 -9.19 6.77 20.63
N LEU A 51 -9.37 5.49 20.31
CA LEU A 51 -8.73 4.85 19.16
C LEU A 51 -9.16 5.48 17.83
N GLN A 52 -10.45 5.81 17.69
CA GLN A 52 -10.93 6.53 16.50
C GLN A 52 -10.34 7.95 16.42
N HIS A 53 -10.22 8.65 17.54
CA HIS A 53 -9.63 9.98 17.61
C HIS A 53 -8.16 9.96 17.16
N SER A 54 -7.35 9.04 17.70
CA SER A 54 -5.94 8.89 17.30
C SER A 54 -5.80 8.50 15.83
N TYR A 55 -6.69 7.65 15.30
CA TYR A 55 -6.74 7.36 13.87
C TYR A 55 -6.94 8.64 13.03
N HIS A 56 -7.89 9.50 13.39
CA HIS A 56 -8.15 10.73 12.63
C HIS A 56 -6.97 11.72 12.68
N LEU A 57 -6.26 11.82 13.81
CA LEU A 57 -5.05 12.64 13.92
C LEU A 57 -3.95 12.13 12.98
N ARG A 58 -3.66 10.82 13.00
CA ARG A 58 -2.65 10.21 12.11
C ARG A 58 -2.99 10.41 10.63
N GLN A 59 -4.26 10.24 10.25
CA GLN A 59 -4.70 10.51 8.88
C GLN A 59 -4.55 11.98 8.49
N GLN A 60 -4.83 12.92 9.40
CA GLN A 60 -4.62 14.34 9.16
C GLN A 60 -3.14 14.66 8.90
N GLU A 61 -2.23 14.13 9.73
CA GLU A 61 -0.79 14.33 9.57
C GLU A 61 -0.25 13.75 8.26
N LEU A 62 -0.69 12.53 7.92
CA LEU A 62 -0.34 11.88 6.66
C LEU A 62 -0.76 12.72 5.46
N LEU A 63 -1.99 13.25 5.46
CA LEU A 63 -2.50 14.10 4.39
C LEU A 63 -1.73 15.43 4.29
N LYS A 64 -1.42 16.07 5.42
CA LYS A 64 -0.59 17.28 5.47
C LYS A 64 0.81 17.03 4.91
N PHE A 65 1.42 15.91 5.27
CA PHE A 65 2.72 15.51 4.75
C PHE A 65 2.67 15.30 3.23
N ARG A 66 1.67 14.57 2.74
CA ARG A 66 1.48 14.33 1.30
C ARG A 66 1.23 15.62 0.52
N SER A 67 0.46 16.57 1.07
CA SER A 67 0.25 17.89 0.47
C SER A 67 1.57 18.63 0.29
N LYS A 68 2.40 18.70 1.34
CA LYS A 68 3.72 19.34 1.29
C LYS A 68 4.66 18.70 0.26
N GLN A 69 4.63 17.37 0.13
CA GLN A 69 5.44 16.67 -0.88
C GLN A 69 4.99 17.01 -2.30
N LEU A 70 3.68 17.03 -2.54
CA LEU A 70 3.11 17.41 -3.83
C LEU A 70 3.46 18.85 -4.19
N GLU A 71 3.38 19.78 -3.24
CA GLU A 71 3.74 21.18 -3.44
C GLU A 71 5.22 21.34 -3.85
N LYS A 72 6.13 20.65 -3.17
CA LYS A 72 7.56 20.64 -3.52
C LYS A 72 7.81 20.10 -4.92
N TYR A 73 7.15 19.00 -5.28
CA TYR A 73 7.25 18.40 -6.60
C TYR A 73 6.76 19.34 -7.70
N VAL A 74 5.58 19.96 -7.51
CA VAL A 74 5.02 20.93 -8.45
C VAL A 74 5.97 22.13 -8.63
N LYS A 75 6.54 22.68 -7.55
CA LYS A 75 7.53 23.76 -7.63
C LYS A 75 8.79 23.34 -8.39
N ALA A 76 9.30 22.13 -8.18
CA ALA A 76 10.47 21.62 -8.89
C ALA A 76 10.20 21.48 -10.40
N MET A 77 9.03 20.96 -10.77
CA MET A 77 8.61 20.85 -12.17
C MET A 77 8.44 22.23 -12.83
N GLU A 78 7.87 23.21 -12.12
CA GLU A 78 7.73 24.58 -12.62
C GLU A 78 9.09 25.22 -12.88
N ASN A 79 10.03 25.09 -11.94
CA ASN A 79 11.39 25.59 -12.08
C ASN A 79 12.11 24.95 -13.28
N GLN A 80 11.90 23.64 -13.50
CA GLN A 80 12.45 22.95 -14.65
C GLN A 80 11.84 23.46 -15.97
N ARG A 81 10.54 23.77 -15.98
CA ARG A 81 9.85 24.32 -17.15
C ARG A 81 10.37 25.70 -17.51
N VAL A 82 10.57 26.58 -16.51
CA VAL A 82 11.17 27.90 -16.70
C VAL A 82 12.59 27.78 -17.25
N LYS A 83 13.43 26.91 -16.69
CA LYS A 83 14.83 26.69 -17.14
C LYS A 83 14.93 26.24 -18.61
N MET A 84 13.95 25.48 -19.10
CA MET A 84 13.90 25.05 -20.49
C MET A 84 13.34 26.14 -21.43
N GLY A 85 12.38 26.94 -20.96
CA GLY A 85 11.74 27.98 -21.75
C GLY A 85 12.63 29.20 -22.01
N THR A 86 13.54 29.55 -21.10
CA THR A 86 14.42 30.73 -21.26
C THR A 86 15.70 30.48 -22.05
N ALA A 87 16.08 29.23 -22.33
CA ALA A 87 17.27 28.93 -23.12
C ALA A 87 17.12 29.26 -24.63
N SER A 88 15.91 29.57 -25.10
CA SER A 88 15.64 29.83 -26.53
C SER A 88 15.59 31.32 -26.93
N GLY A 89 15.84 32.26 -26.01
CA GLY A 89 15.45 33.67 -26.21
C GLY A 89 16.55 34.73 -26.15
N SER A 90 17.84 34.37 -26.20
CA SER A 90 18.93 35.37 -26.12
C SER A 90 20.02 35.14 -27.17
N SER A 91 19.62 35.05 -28.44
CA SER A 91 20.47 35.46 -29.56
C SER A 91 19.89 36.75 -30.14
N GLY A 92 20.18 37.86 -29.46
CA GLY A 92 20.06 39.18 -30.05
C GLY A 92 21.04 39.34 -31.21
N GLY A 93 20.55 39.92 -32.30
CA GLY A 93 21.37 40.64 -33.27
C GLY A 93 21.82 39.87 -34.51
N GLY A 94 20.89 39.56 -35.40
CA GLY A 94 21.21 39.08 -36.75
C GLY A 94 20.10 39.40 -37.74
N VAL A 95 19.93 40.67 -38.07
CA VAL A 95 19.01 41.12 -39.13
C VAL A 95 19.62 40.70 -40.47
N GLY A 96 19.09 39.63 -41.06
CA GLY A 96 19.43 39.18 -42.42
C GLY A 96 18.14 38.92 -43.20
N PRO A 97 17.82 39.72 -44.23
CA PRO A 97 16.70 39.44 -45.12
C PRO A 97 17.20 38.57 -46.28
N GLY A 98 16.89 37.28 -46.25
CA GLY A 98 17.23 36.37 -47.34
C GLY A 98 16.56 35.02 -47.13
N GLY A 99 15.62 34.68 -48.01
CA GLY A 99 14.65 33.60 -47.81
C GLY A 99 15.17 32.16 -47.92
N ARG A 100 14.19 31.25 -47.90
CA ARG A 100 14.26 29.77 -47.97
C ARG A 100 14.64 29.16 -46.61
N GLU A 101 14.06 28.07 -46.11
CA GLU A 101 13.27 26.99 -46.69
C GLU A 101 12.52 26.31 -45.53
N LEU A 102 11.25 25.96 -45.74
CA LEU A 102 10.41 25.24 -44.76
C LEU A 102 10.93 23.80 -44.59
N THR A 103 11.82 23.57 -43.62
CA THR A 103 12.19 22.22 -43.18
C THR A 103 11.30 21.79 -42.01
N PRO A 104 10.61 20.64 -42.10
CA PRO A 104 9.75 20.15 -41.02
C PRO A 104 10.60 19.76 -39.79
N PRO A 105 10.15 20.09 -38.57
CA PRO A 105 10.88 19.77 -37.35
C PRO A 105 10.97 18.25 -37.17
N GLY A 106 12.20 17.73 -37.20
CA GLY A 106 12.48 16.30 -37.01
C GLY A 106 12.08 15.79 -35.61
N PRO A 107 11.86 14.47 -35.46
CA PRO A 107 11.39 13.85 -34.23
C PRO A 107 12.54 13.68 -33.23
N TYR A 108 12.90 14.75 -32.52
CA TYR A 108 14.00 14.74 -31.56
C TYR A 108 13.52 14.46 -30.12
N THR A 109 13.98 13.31 -29.59
CA THR A 109 14.29 13.00 -28.18
C THR A 109 13.18 12.58 -27.21
N ALA A 110 12.62 11.40 -27.43
CA ALA A 110 11.75 10.67 -26.49
C ALA A 110 12.46 10.04 -25.26
N LYS A 111 13.71 10.41 -24.93
CA LYS A 111 14.47 9.81 -23.81
C LYS A 111 14.15 10.39 -22.43
N ARG A 112 13.38 11.48 -22.35
CA ARG A 112 13.15 12.23 -21.10
C ARG A 112 12.07 11.67 -20.15
N PRO A 113 11.02 10.94 -20.58
CA PRO A 113 9.97 10.45 -19.67
C PRO A 113 10.47 9.42 -18.65
N GLN A 114 11.43 8.57 -19.03
CA GLN A 114 11.87 7.44 -18.20
C GLN A 114 12.56 7.86 -16.89
N ALA A 115 13.38 8.92 -16.91
CA ALA A 115 14.08 9.39 -15.71
C ALA A 115 13.10 9.94 -14.65
N ILE A 116 12.02 10.60 -15.09
CA ILE A 116 11.01 11.15 -14.19
C ILE A 116 10.20 10.01 -13.56
N THR A 117 9.82 8.99 -14.34
CA THR A 117 9.11 7.81 -13.79
C THR A 117 9.94 7.03 -12.78
N GLN A 118 11.26 6.91 -12.98
CA GLN A 118 12.14 6.22 -12.04
C GLN A 118 12.30 6.98 -10.72
N GLU A 119 12.45 8.31 -10.76
CA GLU A 119 12.48 9.10 -9.53
C GLU A 119 11.15 9.03 -8.77
N VAL A 120 10.02 9.13 -9.46
CA VAL A 120 8.69 9.01 -8.84
C VAL A 120 8.52 7.64 -8.15
N SER A 121 8.95 6.55 -8.79
CA SER A 121 8.92 5.20 -8.19
C SER A 121 9.81 5.12 -6.94
N LYS A 122 11.01 5.72 -6.97
CA LYS A 122 11.95 5.70 -5.86
C LYS A 122 11.44 6.51 -4.65
N TYR A 123 10.75 7.62 -4.89
CA TYR A 123 10.09 8.39 -3.82
C TYR A 123 8.86 7.68 -3.25
N ALA A 124 8.12 6.93 -4.07
CA ALA A 124 6.99 6.12 -3.61
C ALA A 124 7.45 5.00 -2.67
N GLU A 125 8.49 4.25 -3.02
CA GLU A 125 9.03 3.16 -2.17
C GLU A 125 9.59 3.68 -0.83
N LYS A 126 10.31 4.82 -0.87
CA LYS A 126 10.85 5.44 0.34
C LYS A 126 9.74 5.98 1.26
N PHE A 127 8.61 6.35 0.67
CA PHE A 127 7.43 6.82 1.40
C PHE A 127 6.69 5.66 2.07
N ASP A 128 6.46 4.55 1.36
CA ASP A 128 5.84 3.35 1.96
C ASP A 128 6.68 2.81 3.12
N SER A 129 8.01 2.89 3.00
CA SER A 129 8.93 2.51 4.09
C SER A 129 8.83 3.43 5.31
N LEU A 130 8.64 4.74 5.13
CA LEU A 130 8.42 5.68 6.24
C LEU A 130 7.06 5.48 6.90
N LEU A 131 6.04 5.14 6.10
CA LEU A 131 4.71 4.83 6.58
C LEU A 131 4.73 3.58 7.46
N SER A 132 5.50 2.56 7.06
CA SER A 132 5.71 1.36 7.87
C SER A 132 6.43 1.65 9.18
N LEU A 133 7.36 2.61 9.22
CA LEU A 133 8.07 2.99 10.44
C LEU A 133 7.14 3.67 11.45
N LEU A 134 6.33 4.63 10.98
CA LEU A 134 5.33 5.35 11.78
C LEU A 134 4.21 4.45 12.33
N ILE A 135 3.96 3.30 11.69
CA ILE A 135 2.98 2.33 12.17
C ILE A 135 3.57 1.44 13.28
N LEU A 136 4.88 1.19 13.29
CA LEU A 136 5.54 0.30 14.24
C LEU A 136 5.94 0.97 15.56
N GLU A 137 6.19 2.28 15.57
CA GLU A 137 6.64 2.99 16.78
C GLU A 137 5.53 3.16 17.86
N ASP A 138 4.24 3.02 17.50
CA ASP A 138 3.12 3.22 18.44
C ASP A 138 2.74 1.94 19.22
N GLU A 139 3.12 0.74 18.75
CA GLU A 139 2.72 -0.54 19.39
C GLU A 139 3.63 -0.91 20.58
N GLU A 140 4.87 -0.44 20.63
CA GLU A 140 5.80 -0.79 21.73
C GLU A 140 5.63 0.06 23.00
N GLU A 141 4.95 1.22 22.94
CA GLU A 141 4.84 2.13 24.11
C GLU A 141 3.63 1.87 25.01
N LEU A 142 2.69 0.99 24.61
CA LEU A 142 1.45 0.74 25.34
C LEU A 142 1.54 -0.41 26.37
N ASP A 143 2.53 -1.30 26.27
CA ASP A 143 2.64 -2.47 27.17
C ASP A 143 3.43 -2.21 28.47
N THR A 144 4.00 -1.01 28.68
CA THR A 144 4.90 -0.76 29.83
C THR A 144 4.31 0.09 30.96
N LYS A 145 3.04 0.51 30.89
CA LYS A 145 2.45 1.46 31.88
C LYS A 145 1.32 0.93 32.76
N GLU A 146 0.85 -0.31 32.61
CA GLU A 146 -0.26 -0.83 33.43
C GLU A 146 0.14 -1.47 34.79
N GLU A 147 1.43 -1.64 35.11
CA GLU A 147 1.82 -2.30 36.39
C GLU A 147 2.28 -1.36 37.52
N ALA A 148 2.24 -0.03 37.38
CA ALA A 148 2.86 0.89 38.35
C ALA A 148 1.91 1.71 39.26
N GLU A 149 0.58 1.53 39.18
CA GLU A 149 -0.36 2.19 40.11
C GLU A 149 -1.18 1.18 40.92
N GLY A 150 -0.47 0.37 41.69
CA GLY A 150 -1.02 -0.41 42.80
C GLY A 150 -0.33 -0.01 44.10
N ASP A 151 -1.08 0.70 44.94
CA ASP A 151 -0.95 0.72 46.40
C ASP A 151 -0.04 1.79 47.06
N LYS A 152 -0.68 2.88 47.48
CA LYS A 152 -0.20 3.78 48.54
C LYS A 152 -1.21 3.79 49.68
N SER A 153 -0.98 2.94 50.69
CA SER A 153 -1.35 3.26 52.07
C SER A 153 -0.29 2.81 53.08
N THR A 154 0.60 3.77 53.40
CA THR A 154 1.18 4.10 54.72
C THR A 154 2.14 3.14 55.46
N PRO A 155 3.03 3.69 56.33
CA PRO A 155 4.37 3.16 56.56
C PRO A 155 4.59 2.58 57.98
N THR A 156 5.57 1.69 58.12
CA THR A 156 6.29 1.54 59.40
C THR A 156 7.72 1.05 59.19
N GLU A 157 8.55 1.49 60.12
CA GLU A 157 10.01 1.55 60.20
C GLU A 157 10.79 0.24 60.13
N GLU A 158 12.07 0.43 59.80
CA GLU A 158 13.27 -0.28 60.29
C GLU A 158 13.37 -1.81 60.15
N ALA A 159 14.31 -2.27 59.32
CA ALA A 159 15.59 -2.79 59.82
C ALA A 159 16.41 -3.44 58.70
N GLU A 160 17.72 -3.27 58.83
CA GLU A 160 18.79 -3.88 58.04
C GLU A 160 18.66 -5.42 57.92
N THR A 161 19.11 -5.99 56.80
CA THR A 161 20.26 -6.93 56.78
C THR A 161 20.59 -7.47 55.38
N LYS A 162 21.88 -7.35 55.03
CA LYS A 162 22.79 -8.31 54.38
C LYS A 162 22.28 -9.30 53.31
N ALA A 163 22.92 -9.16 52.15
CA ALA A 163 23.73 -10.17 51.44
C ALA A 163 23.17 -11.60 51.23
N GLY A 164 23.11 -12.01 49.95
CA GLY A 164 23.00 -13.42 49.58
C GLY A 164 23.07 -13.64 48.08
N ALA A 165 24.14 -14.30 47.63
CA ALA A 165 24.39 -14.67 46.25
C ALA A 165 23.60 -15.92 45.80
N LYS A 166 23.62 -16.14 44.48
CA LYS A 166 23.63 -17.44 43.74
C LYS A 166 22.35 -17.96 43.06
N GLU A 167 22.59 -18.29 41.78
CA GLU A 167 22.29 -19.54 41.05
C GLU A 167 20.90 -19.83 40.44
N ASN A 168 20.95 -19.93 39.10
CA ASN A 168 20.52 -21.04 38.24
C ASN A 168 19.05 -21.48 38.09
N SER A 169 18.67 -21.60 36.80
CA SER A 169 18.03 -22.73 36.09
C SER A 169 16.92 -22.17 35.18
N LYS A 170 16.95 -22.29 33.84
CA LYS A 170 16.97 -23.48 32.97
C LYS A 170 15.96 -24.54 33.39
N ILE A 171 14.73 -24.39 32.90
CA ILE A 171 13.73 -25.46 32.90
C ILE A 171 13.20 -25.61 31.47
N SER A 172 13.67 -26.67 30.84
CA SER A 172 13.04 -27.39 29.74
C SER A 172 12.07 -28.44 30.31
N GLY A 173 11.01 -28.76 29.57
CA GLY A 173 10.14 -29.93 29.77
C GLY A 173 8.80 -29.64 29.09
N GLU A 174 8.44 -30.19 27.92
CA GLU A 174 8.35 -31.62 27.57
C GLU A 174 7.68 -32.42 28.69
N LEU A 175 6.41 -32.79 28.50
CA LEU A 175 5.80 -33.98 29.09
C LEU A 175 4.48 -34.31 28.38
N ALA A 176 4.54 -35.35 27.55
CA ALA A 176 3.41 -36.21 27.24
C ALA A 176 2.99 -36.98 28.51
N GLY A 177 1.70 -37.33 28.66
CA GLY A 177 1.33 -38.30 29.69
C GLY A 177 -0.15 -38.43 30.04
N LYS A 178 -0.82 -39.35 29.35
CA LYS A 178 -1.85 -40.30 29.83
C LYS A 178 -2.41 -40.04 31.24
N ALA A 179 -3.67 -39.63 31.32
CA ALA A 179 -4.48 -39.77 32.54
C ALA A 179 -5.29 -41.07 32.50
N LYS A 180 -4.88 -41.95 33.41
CA LYS A 180 -5.46 -43.23 33.80
C LYS A 180 -6.72 -43.00 34.64
N MET A 181 -7.79 -43.73 34.33
CA MET A 181 -8.98 -43.83 35.18
C MET A 181 -8.66 -44.44 36.54
N PRO A 182 -9.37 -44.02 37.59
CA PRO A 182 -9.91 -45.00 38.51
C PRO A 182 -11.41 -44.80 38.77
N ALA A 183 -12.13 -45.90 38.69
CA ALA A 183 -13.41 -46.08 39.34
C ALA A 183 -13.23 -45.93 40.86
N ASN A 184 -14.15 -45.24 41.52
CA ASN A 184 -14.48 -45.60 42.89
C ASN A 184 -15.96 -45.39 43.19
N GLU A 185 -16.47 -46.41 43.86
CA GLU A 185 -17.82 -46.71 44.30
C GLU A 185 -18.05 -46.11 45.71
N LYS A 186 -19.33 -45.80 46.03
CA LYS A 186 -19.92 -45.69 47.39
C LYS A 186 -19.48 -44.47 48.22
N ALA A 187 -20.29 -43.84 49.09
CA ALA A 187 -21.59 -44.17 49.67
C ALA A 187 -22.34 -42.87 50.04
N GLU A 188 -23.61 -43.07 50.38
CA GLU A 188 -24.60 -42.18 50.96
C GLU A 188 -24.09 -41.18 52.01
N GLU A 189 -24.57 -39.93 51.91
CA GLU A 189 -24.96 -39.16 53.07
C GLU A 189 -26.19 -38.31 52.72
N ALA A 190 -27.33 -38.72 53.28
CA ALA A 190 -28.58 -38.01 53.18
C ALA A 190 -28.60 -36.89 54.24
N GLY A 191 -28.53 -35.63 53.78
CA GLY A 191 -28.58 -34.48 54.68
C GLY A 191 -28.90 -33.16 53.97
N SER A 192 -30.15 -32.71 54.11
CA SER A 192 -30.58 -31.30 54.09
C SER A 192 -30.43 -30.50 52.78
N SER A 193 -31.37 -30.78 51.87
CA SER A 193 -31.84 -29.93 50.75
C SER A 193 -32.42 -28.60 51.26
N ILE A 194 -32.19 -27.43 50.63
CA ILE A 194 -32.98 -26.98 49.45
C ILE A 194 -32.26 -25.84 48.66
N GLY A 195 -31.07 -25.37 49.06
CA GLY A 195 -30.46 -24.15 48.50
C GLY A 195 -29.48 -24.29 47.31
N GLU A 196 -28.91 -25.47 47.06
CA GLU A 196 -27.63 -25.57 46.33
C GLU A 196 -27.73 -26.00 44.85
N VAL A 197 -28.93 -26.39 44.40
CA VAL A 197 -29.14 -26.98 43.06
C VAL A 197 -29.04 -25.94 41.93
N GLN A 198 -29.26 -24.64 42.20
CA GLN A 198 -29.18 -23.60 41.17
C GLN A 198 -27.73 -23.23 40.76
N SER A 199 -26.76 -23.38 41.65
CA SER A 199 -25.36 -23.01 41.38
C SER A 199 -24.66 -23.97 40.42
N GLN A 200 -25.08 -25.23 40.37
CA GLN A 200 -24.48 -26.23 39.48
C GLN A 200 -24.96 -26.14 38.02
N LYS A 201 -26.22 -25.72 37.78
CA LYS A 201 -26.72 -25.52 36.40
C LYS A 201 -25.99 -24.37 35.69
N LYS A 202 -25.65 -23.29 36.40
CA LYS A 202 -24.90 -22.15 35.82
C LYS A 202 -23.46 -22.54 35.47
N LYS A 203 -22.79 -23.37 36.28
CA LYS A 203 -21.42 -23.83 36.02
C LYS A 203 -21.29 -24.64 34.73
N LYS A 204 -22.30 -25.48 34.41
CA LYS A 204 -22.31 -26.27 33.16
C LYS A 204 -22.42 -25.39 31.91
N ASN A 205 -23.20 -24.29 31.97
CA ASN A 205 -23.28 -23.34 30.85
C ASN A 205 -21.97 -22.57 30.63
N ILE A 206 -21.23 -22.22 31.68
CA ILE A 206 -19.95 -21.52 31.54
C ILE A 206 -18.92 -22.40 30.81
N LEU A 207 -18.87 -23.70 31.11
CA LEU A 207 -17.97 -24.63 30.42
C LEU A 207 -18.27 -24.72 28.91
N VAL A 208 -19.54 -24.77 28.53
CA VAL A 208 -19.94 -24.78 27.11
C VAL A 208 -19.52 -23.49 26.42
N ILE A 209 -19.76 -22.33 27.03
CA ILE A 209 -19.36 -21.03 26.48
C ILE A 209 -17.84 -20.94 26.33
N VAL A 210 -17.07 -21.42 27.32
CA VAL A 210 -15.60 -21.44 27.24
C VAL A 210 -15.11 -22.30 26.09
N GLU A 211 -15.77 -23.44 25.85
CA GLU A 211 -15.41 -24.33 24.74
C GLU A 211 -15.77 -23.72 23.38
N GLU A 212 -16.97 -23.13 23.25
CA GLU A 212 -17.37 -22.40 22.04
C GLU A 212 -16.40 -21.25 21.74
N LEU A 213 -16.02 -20.46 22.75
CA LEU A 213 -15.04 -19.37 22.59
C LEU A 213 -13.65 -19.88 22.18
N ARG A 214 -13.23 -21.06 22.66
CA ARG A 214 -11.98 -21.70 22.20
C ARG A 214 -12.08 -22.09 20.74
N THR A 215 -13.15 -22.78 20.33
CA THR A 215 -13.33 -23.19 18.93
C THR A 215 -13.39 -21.99 17.97
N LEU A 216 -14.03 -20.88 18.39
CA LEU A 216 -14.08 -19.64 17.61
C LEU A 216 -12.71 -18.98 17.48
N ARG A 217 -11.93 -18.93 18.57
CA ARG A 217 -10.57 -18.39 18.55
C ARG A 217 -9.66 -19.25 17.66
N ASP A 218 -9.74 -20.57 17.75
CA ASP A 218 -8.94 -21.47 16.93
C ASP A 218 -9.30 -21.30 15.44
N HIS A 219 -10.60 -21.20 15.11
CA HIS A 219 -11.04 -20.89 13.75
C HIS A 219 -10.54 -19.53 13.24
N GLN A 220 -10.54 -18.51 14.10
CA GLN A 220 -9.99 -17.20 13.75
C GLN A 220 -8.48 -17.28 13.48
N ALA A 221 -7.72 -18.04 14.28
CA ALA A 221 -6.30 -18.25 14.08
C ALA A 221 -6.00 -19.00 12.76
N ASP A 222 -6.82 -20.00 12.41
CA ASP A 222 -6.71 -20.73 11.14
C ASP A 222 -6.97 -19.79 9.95
N LEU A 223 -8.02 -18.96 10.02
CA LEU A 223 -8.33 -18.00 8.96
C LEU A 223 -7.22 -16.96 8.78
N ILE A 224 -6.66 -16.44 9.87
CA ILE A 224 -5.51 -15.52 9.82
C ILE A 224 -4.32 -16.22 9.16
N SER A 225 -4.04 -17.46 9.55
CA SER A 225 -2.95 -18.25 8.96
C SER A 225 -3.15 -18.45 7.45
N GLN A 226 -4.38 -18.75 7.02
CA GLN A 226 -4.73 -18.88 5.60
C GLN A 226 -4.49 -17.57 4.83
N LEU A 227 -4.99 -16.44 5.33
CA LEU A 227 -4.81 -15.14 4.71
C LEU A 227 -3.33 -14.76 4.60
N MET A 228 -2.53 -15.06 5.63
CA MET A 228 -1.08 -14.82 5.59
C MET A 228 -0.37 -15.67 4.53
N THR A 229 -0.77 -16.94 4.36
CA THR A 229 -0.22 -17.80 3.29
C THR A 229 -0.61 -17.31 1.89
N GLU A 230 -1.83 -16.81 1.72
CA GLU A 230 -2.32 -16.27 0.45
C GLU A 230 -1.62 -14.97 0.09
N LEU A 231 -1.44 -14.05 1.06
CA LEU A 231 -0.64 -12.84 0.87
C LEU A 231 0.80 -13.18 0.44
N SER A 232 1.44 -14.13 1.13
CA SER A 232 2.80 -14.59 0.79
C SER A 232 2.88 -15.22 -0.61
N HIS A 233 1.80 -15.83 -1.08
CA HIS A 233 1.71 -16.35 -2.44
C HIS A 233 1.61 -15.21 -3.47
N MET A 234 0.69 -14.26 -3.26
CA MET A 234 0.49 -13.10 -4.12
C MET A 234 1.74 -12.20 -4.20
N GLU A 235 2.48 -12.03 -3.10
CA GLU A 235 3.74 -11.28 -3.10
C GLU A 235 4.80 -11.92 -4.00
N ARG A 236 4.93 -13.26 -3.95
CA ARG A 236 5.85 -14.00 -4.82
C ARG A 236 5.47 -13.87 -6.29
N GLU A 237 4.20 -14.00 -6.62
CA GLU A 237 3.70 -13.81 -7.98
C GLU A 237 3.96 -12.39 -8.48
N ASN A 238 3.70 -11.38 -7.64
CA ASN A 238 3.97 -9.98 -7.97
C ASN A 238 5.46 -9.73 -8.24
N CYS A 239 6.35 -10.36 -7.44
CA CYS A 239 7.79 -10.31 -7.67
C CYS A 239 8.18 -10.95 -9.01
N GLN A 240 7.58 -12.08 -9.38
CA GLN A 240 7.81 -12.75 -10.66
C GLN A 240 7.34 -11.89 -11.83
N LEU A 241 6.13 -11.35 -11.79
CA LEU A 241 5.58 -10.46 -12.82
C LEU A 241 6.45 -9.20 -12.98
N LYS A 242 6.89 -8.58 -11.87
CA LYS A 242 7.83 -7.44 -11.91
C LYS A 242 9.17 -7.80 -12.54
N SER A 243 9.66 -9.02 -12.34
CA SER A 243 10.87 -9.51 -13.01
C SER A 243 10.66 -9.66 -14.51
N GLN A 244 9.54 -10.27 -14.93
CA GLN A 244 9.19 -10.46 -16.34
C GLN A 244 9.00 -9.12 -17.06
N VAL A 245 8.32 -8.15 -16.45
CA VAL A 245 8.15 -6.81 -17.01
C VAL A 245 9.50 -6.14 -17.25
N ARG A 246 10.43 -6.23 -16.29
CA ARG A 246 11.80 -5.70 -16.47
C ARG A 246 12.55 -6.40 -17.59
N GLU A 247 12.45 -7.72 -17.69
CA GLU A 247 13.09 -8.48 -18.78
C GLU A 247 12.55 -8.06 -20.15
N LEU A 248 11.23 -7.94 -20.30
CA LEU A 248 10.60 -7.50 -21.53
C LEU A 248 10.96 -6.05 -21.88
N GLN A 249 11.00 -5.15 -20.89
CA GLN A 249 11.46 -3.78 -21.08
C GLN A 249 12.90 -3.73 -21.61
N ASN A 250 13.81 -4.52 -21.02
CA ASN A 250 15.20 -4.62 -21.50
C ASN A 250 15.28 -5.15 -22.94
N LYS A 251 14.46 -6.16 -23.29
CA LYS A 251 14.38 -6.69 -24.66
C LYS A 251 13.90 -5.62 -25.65
N CYS A 252 12.86 -4.86 -25.30
CA CYS A 252 12.37 -3.75 -26.12
C CYS A 252 13.46 -2.69 -26.35
N GLU A 253 14.18 -2.29 -25.29
CA GLU A 253 15.28 -1.33 -25.41
C GLU A 253 16.43 -1.84 -26.30
N GLN A 254 16.73 -3.14 -26.20
CA GLN A 254 17.71 -3.81 -27.06
C GLN A 254 17.29 -3.78 -28.53
N TYR A 255 16.06 -4.18 -28.84
CA TYR A 255 15.52 -4.14 -30.21
C TYR A 255 15.50 -2.72 -30.78
N GLU A 256 15.12 -1.72 -29.98
CA GLU A 256 15.20 -0.32 -30.41
C GLU A 256 16.62 0.14 -30.66
N GLY A 257 17.57 -0.30 -29.84
CA GLY A 257 19.00 -0.04 -30.02
C GLY A 257 19.53 -0.65 -31.32
N GLU A 258 19.17 -1.89 -31.61
CA GLU A 258 19.53 -2.59 -32.83
C GLU A 258 18.90 -1.97 -34.07
N ARG A 259 17.61 -1.60 -34.00
CA ARG A 259 16.93 -0.84 -35.06
C ARG A 259 17.63 0.48 -35.36
N ARG A 260 18.10 1.20 -34.32
CA ARG A 260 18.90 2.42 -34.48
C ARG A 260 20.24 2.15 -35.18
N ARG A 261 20.93 1.06 -34.83
CA ARG A 261 22.19 0.65 -35.48
C ARG A 261 21.98 0.32 -36.95
N MET A 262 20.95 -0.46 -37.29
CA MET A 262 20.63 -0.82 -38.67
C MET A 262 20.32 0.40 -39.52
N ARG A 263 19.57 1.38 -38.97
CA ARG A 263 19.31 2.65 -39.66
C ARG A 263 20.61 3.42 -39.93
N ALA A 264 21.49 3.54 -38.94
CA ALA A 264 22.77 4.23 -39.11
C ALA A 264 23.68 3.56 -40.16
N LEU A 265 23.65 2.23 -40.27
CA LEU A 265 24.37 1.50 -41.31
C LEU A 265 23.79 1.75 -42.71
N ALA A 266 22.46 1.78 -42.84
CA ALA A 266 21.78 2.09 -44.10
C ALA A 266 22.05 3.54 -44.58
N ASP A 267 22.10 4.48 -43.64
CA ASP A 267 22.41 5.88 -43.95
C ASP A 267 23.88 6.07 -44.37
N SER A 268 24.79 5.23 -43.88
CA SER A 268 26.22 5.26 -44.23
C SER A 268 26.52 4.60 -45.59
N SER A 269 25.70 3.63 -46.02
CA SER A 269 25.89 2.93 -47.31
C SER A 269 25.18 3.59 -48.49
N CYS A 270 24.34 4.59 -48.25
CA CYS A 270 23.85 5.47 -49.31
C CYS A 270 25.00 6.37 -49.77
N SER A 271 25.74 5.90 -50.78
CA SER A 271 26.66 6.71 -51.56
C SER A 271 26.03 8.07 -51.87
N PRO A 272 26.72 9.20 -51.66
CA PRO A 272 26.21 10.54 -51.93
C PRO A 272 25.96 10.84 -53.41
N PHE A 273 25.95 9.80 -54.27
CA PHE A 273 25.44 9.88 -55.62
C PHE A 273 23.92 10.07 -55.63
N VAL A 274 23.54 11.33 -55.39
CA VAL A 274 22.57 12.11 -56.16
C VAL A 274 21.41 11.26 -56.68
N PHE A 275 20.43 10.99 -55.82
CA PHE A 275 19.06 10.95 -56.32
C PHE A 275 18.75 12.38 -56.80
N SER A 276 19.02 12.63 -58.09
CA SER A 276 18.45 13.77 -58.78
C SER A 276 16.94 13.67 -58.57
N PRO A 277 16.28 14.74 -58.08
CA PRO A 277 14.83 14.77 -57.94
C PRO A 277 14.19 14.73 -59.32
N LEU A 278 14.07 13.53 -59.90
CA LEU A 278 13.27 13.25 -61.09
C LEU A 278 11.83 13.01 -60.63
N SER A 279 11.18 14.08 -60.17
CA SER A 279 9.76 14.04 -59.77
C SER A 279 8.82 14.72 -60.78
N GLU A 280 9.22 14.97 -62.03
CA GLU A 280 8.35 15.69 -62.97
C GLU A 280 7.99 14.98 -64.28
N ILE A 281 8.51 13.78 -64.58
CA ILE A 281 8.11 13.05 -65.80
C ILE A 281 8.07 11.54 -65.53
N SER A 282 7.18 11.09 -64.66
CA SER A 282 6.66 9.72 -64.81
C SER A 282 5.32 9.84 -65.52
N PRO A 283 5.20 9.39 -66.78
CA PRO A 283 3.92 9.41 -67.49
C PRO A 283 2.92 8.60 -66.67
N ASP A 284 1.71 9.16 -66.50
CA ASP A 284 0.63 8.50 -65.78
C ASP A 284 0.51 7.05 -66.26
N PRO A 285 0.68 6.05 -65.39
CA PRO A 285 0.40 4.68 -65.78
C PRO A 285 -1.08 4.63 -66.19
N PRO A 286 -1.42 3.97 -67.31
CA PRO A 286 -2.82 3.79 -67.68
C PRO A 286 -3.53 3.20 -66.47
N SER A 287 -4.68 3.77 -66.12
CA SER A 287 -5.53 3.35 -65.01
C SER A 287 -5.82 1.86 -65.14
N VAL A 288 -4.98 1.03 -64.54
CA VAL A 288 -5.21 -0.39 -64.42
C VAL A 288 -6.28 -0.50 -63.36
N ASP A 289 -7.46 -0.94 -63.78
CA ASP A 289 -8.61 -1.23 -62.93
C ASP A 289 -8.18 -2.34 -61.97
N LEU A 290 -7.65 -1.94 -60.81
CA LEU A 290 -7.16 -2.86 -59.79
C LEU A 290 -8.37 -3.63 -59.28
N ALA A 291 -8.36 -4.94 -59.53
CA ALA A 291 -9.38 -5.85 -59.04
C ALA A 291 -9.62 -5.59 -57.53
N PRO A 292 -10.88 -5.52 -57.07
CA PRO A 292 -11.19 -5.29 -55.67
C PRO A 292 -10.41 -6.29 -54.82
N LEU A 293 -9.61 -5.81 -53.88
CA LEU A 293 -8.93 -6.68 -52.93
C LEU A 293 -9.99 -7.38 -52.09
N GLU A 294 -10.27 -8.63 -52.42
CA GLU A 294 -11.05 -9.52 -51.56
C GLU A 294 -10.26 -9.73 -50.27
N MET A 295 -10.70 -9.10 -49.19
CA MET A 295 -10.16 -9.40 -47.88
C MET A 295 -10.61 -10.79 -47.47
N PRO A 296 -9.70 -11.65 -46.97
CA PRO A 296 -10.08 -12.95 -46.44
C PRO A 296 -11.09 -12.77 -45.29
N PRO A 297 -12.09 -13.66 -45.18
CA PRO A 297 -13.03 -13.62 -44.06
C PRO A 297 -12.23 -13.78 -42.75
N LEU A 298 -12.26 -12.73 -41.94
CA LEU A 298 -11.62 -12.70 -40.63
C LEU A 298 -12.61 -13.24 -39.59
N ASP A 299 -12.55 -14.55 -39.34
CA ASP A 299 -13.35 -15.22 -38.30
C ASP A 299 -12.79 -14.89 -36.90
N PHE A 300 -13.14 -13.72 -36.36
CA PHE A 300 -12.81 -13.32 -34.98
C PHE A 300 -13.83 -13.77 -33.94
N MET A 301 -14.92 -14.44 -34.35
CA MET A 301 -16.04 -14.76 -33.46
C MET A 301 -16.05 -16.20 -32.93
N GLU A 302 -15.14 -17.07 -33.37
CA GLU A 302 -15.24 -18.52 -33.07
C GLU A 302 -14.70 -18.95 -31.68
N ASN A 303 -14.16 -18.04 -30.87
CA ASN A 303 -13.48 -18.39 -29.61
C ASN A 303 -14.25 -18.06 -28.32
N PHE A 304 -15.50 -17.59 -28.38
CA PHE A 304 -16.23 -17.19 -27.16
C PHE A 304 -17.17 -18.25 -26.56
N GLU A 305 -17.27 -19.45 -27.14
CA GLU A 305 -18.30 -20.43 -26.72
C GLU A 305 -17.81 -21.64 -25.91
N LYS A 306 -16.55 -21.67 -25.44
CA LYS A 306 -16.02 -22.91 -24.83
C LYS A 306 -15.88 -22.98 -23.30
N ASP A 307 -16.24 -21.92 -22.56
CA ASP A 307 -16.05 -21.89 -21.09
C ASP A 307 -17.34 -21.56 -20.30
N SER A 308 -18.49 -22.13 -20.69
CA SER A 308 -19.72 -22.13 -19.85
C SER A 308 -20.13 -23.52 -19.42
#